data_AF-A0A9Q0IEV3-F1
#
_entry.id   AF-A0A9Q0IEV3-F1
#
_cell.length_a   1.000
_cell.length_b   1.000
_cell.length_c   1.000
_cell.angle_alpha   90.00
_cell.angle_beta   90.00
_cell.angle_gamma   90.00
#
_symmetry.space_group_name_H-M   'P 1'
#
loop_
_entity.id
_entity.type
_entity.pdbx_description
1 polymer ?
#
loop_
_entity_poly.entity_id
_entity_poly.type
_entity_poly.pdbx_seq_one_letter_code
_entity_poly.pdbx_strand_id
1 'polypeptide(L)'
;MVPSIPSPVRGWKGLSLYSIPPCCTSSALLGGGACQRAFSGARAVPLSRESVTMRAKVKLNSEQLVMRLDSYLHLILGGLSLSPPTDPLDGLSSLVLVLEGYESLLSESLEGLDQVKQEVSSLRGYLDDWRQEHCSQPLRPKELLQGRLAQLQGRKEYIHTVGIEAVMGLKEYLGHLLKNMDYLETC
;
A
#
# COMPACT_ATOMS: atom_id res chain seq x y z
N MET A 1 -3.89 45.55 13.15
CA MET A 1 -3.70 44.78 14.39
C MET A 1 -3.15 43.42 13.99
N VAL A 2 -1.86 43.20 14.25
CA VAL A 2 -1.15 41.96 13.95
C VAL A 2 -0.86 41.30 15.29
N PRO A 3 -1.26 40.03 15.53
CA PRO A 3 -0.75 39.28 16.66
C PRO A 3 0.46 38.46 16.22
N SER A 4 1.62 38.88 16.71
CA SER A 4 2.86 38.09 16.73
C SER A 4 2.73 36.97 17.77
N ILE A 5 3.05 35.73 17.38
CA ILE A 5 3.18 34.58 18.29
C ILE A 5 4.65 34.13 18.26
N PRO A 6 5.26 33.86 19.43
CA PRO A 6 6.71 33.66 19.55
C PRO A 6 7.15 32.21 19.29
N SER A 7 8.39 32.08 18.80
CA SER A 7 9.12 30.82 18.64
C SER A 7 9.46 30.16 19.99
N PRO A 8 9.45 28.82 20.10
CA PRO A 8 10.07 28.14 21.22
C PRO A 8 11.53 27.76 20.96
N VAL A 9 12.27 27.84 22.06
CA VAL A 9 13.73 27.77 22.20
C VAL A 9 14.21 26.31 22.24
N ARG A 10 15.41 26.12 21.68
CA ARG A 10 16.30 24.96 21.76
C ARG A 10 16.57 24.53 23.22
N GLY A 11 16.66 23.22 23.48
CA GLY A 11 17.51 22.71 24.55
C GLY A 11 16.99 21.51 25.34
N TRP A 12 17.14 20.30 24.81
CA TRP A 12 17.07 19.08 25.62
C TRP A 12 18.46 18.41 25.59
N LYS A 13 19.27 18.74 26.60
CA LYS A 13 20.33 17.86 27.10
C LYS A 13 19.73 17.09 28.27
N GLY A 14 19.55 15.79 28.11
CA GLY A 14 19.09 14.89 29.16
C GLY A 14 19.86 13.58 29.05
N LEU A 15 20.89 13.46 29.90
CA LEU A 15 21.63 12.23 30.16
C LEU A 15 20.66 11.16 30.68
N SER A 16 20.67 9.97 30.08
CA SER A 16 20.14 8.76 30.71
C SER A 16 21.26 7.74 30.77
N LEU A 17 21.76 7.54 32.00
CA LEU A 17 22.65 6.44 32.37
C LEU A 17 21.85 5.12 32.43
N TYR A 18 22.60 4.03 32.33
CA TYR A 18 22.25 2.63 32.67
C TYR A 18 21.71 1.73 31.55
N SER A 19 22.62 0.99 30.93
CA SER A 19 22.69 -0.47 31.14
C SER A 19 24.04 -1.00 30.65
N ILE A 20 24.88 -1.39 31.59
CA ILE A 20 26.16 -2.09 31.36
C ILE A 20 25.84 -3.59 31.40
N PRO A 21 26.06 -4.38 30.34
CA PRO A 21 26.09 -5.82 30.47
C PRO A 21 27.42 -6.27 31.09
N PRO A 22 27.43 -7.37 31.87
CA PRO A 22 28.55 -7.76 32.71
C PRO A 22 29.79 -8.14 31.88
N CYS A 23 30.94 -7.63 32.32
CA CYS A 23 32.25 -8.10 31.89
C CYS A 23 32.42 -9.58 32.30
N CYS A 24 32.64 -10.47 31.32
CA CYS A 24 33.24 -11.77 31.60
C CYS A 24 34.69 -11.58 32.07
N THR A 25 34.97 -12.05 33.29
CA THR A 25 36.31 -12.15 33.88
C THR A 25 36.93 -13.52 33.61
N SER A 26 38.25 -13.51 33.36
CA SER A 26 39.26 -14.58 33.57
C SER A 26 39.24 -15.80 32.61
N SER A 27 40.34 -16.29 32.02
CA SER A 27 41.78 -16.05 32.22
C SER A 27 42.61 -16.46 30.99
N ALA A 28 43.78 -15.82 30.90
CA ALA A 28 44.96 -16.02 30.04
C ALA A 28 45.25 -17.41 29.42
N LEU A 29 45.71 -17.42 28.16
CA LEU A 29 47.14 -17.56 27.81
C LEU A 29 47.39 -17.45 26.28
N LEU A 30 48.42 -16.69 25.92
CA LEU A 30 49.16 -16.64 24.65
C LEU A 30 48.52 -15.93 23.43
N GLY A 31 48.98 -14.69 23.21
CA GLY A 31 49.51 -14.28 21.90
C GLY A 31 48.54 -13.63 20.89
N GLY A 32 48.44 -12.31 20.94
CA GLY A 32 48.37 -11.42 19.76
C GLY A 32 47.09 -11.40 18.91
N GLY A 33 46.41 -10.23 18.90
CA GLY A 33 45.63 -9.78 17.73
C GLY A 33 44.14 -9.51 17.96
N ALA A 34 43.82 -8.24 18.22
CA ALA A 34 42.56 -7.53 17.93
C ALA A 34 41.22 -8.30 17.93
N CYS A 35 40.40 -8.13 18.98
CA CYS A 35 38.94 -8.25 18.87
C CYS A 35 38.41 -7.07 18.05
N GLN A 36 38.28 -7.24 16.73
CA GLN A 36 37.46 -6.37 15.90
C GLN A 36 35.99 -6.54 16.34
N ARG A 37 35.44 -5.51 16.98
CA ARG A 37 34.00 -5.35 17.17
C ARG A 37 33.37 -5.21 15.79
N ALA A 38 32.83 -6.29 15.24
CA ALA A 38 31.83 -6.21 14.20
C ALA A 38 30.56 -5.64 14.85
N PHE A 39 30.45 -4.30 14.90
CA PHE A 39 29.15 -3.66 14.90
C PHE A 39 28.52 -4.05 13.56
N SER A 40 27.73 -5.12 13.55
CA SER A 40 26.74 -5.35 12.50
C SER A 40 25.71 -4.24 12.65
N GLY A 41 26.07 -3.05 12.17
CA GLY A 41 25.12 -1.98 11.99
C GLY A 41 24.03 -2.56 11.10
N ALA A 42 22.80 -2.60 11.61
CA ALA A 42 21.64 -2.84 10.79
C ALA A 42 21.68 -1.79 9.67
N ARG A 43 22.21 -2.20 8.52
CA ARG A 43 22.24 -1.39 7.33
C ARG A 43 20.81 -1.40 6.87
N ALA A 44 20.03 -0.38 7.26
CA ALA A 44 18.81 -0.06 6.55
C ALA A 44 19.21 0.06 5.09
N VAL A 45 18.85 -0.94 4.28
CA VAL A 45 19.07 -0.89 2.84
C VAL A 45 18.29 0.33 2.37
N PRO A 46 18.95 1.37 1.82
CA PRO A 46 18.22 2.50 1.30
C PRO A 46 17.29 1.96 0.21
N LEU A 47 15.99 2.24 0.36
CA LEU A 47 15.02 1.98 -0.70
C LEU A 47 15.56 2.60 -1.99
N SER A 48 15.56 1.84 -3.09
CA SER A 48 15.98 2.38 -4.39
C SER A 48 15.20 3.66 -4.67
N ARG A 49 15.86 4.67 -5.23
CA ARG A 49 15.23 5.94 -5.63
C ARG A 49 13.99 5.69 -6.50
N GLU A 50 14.01 4.62 -7.28
CA GLU A 50 12.91 4.18 -8.14
C GLU A 50 11.73 3.66 -7.31
N SER A 51 11.97 2.84 -6.27
CA SER A 51 10.93 2.36 -5.34
C SER A 51 10.23 3.51 -4.62
N VAL A 52 10.99 4.51 -4.17
CA VAL A 52 10.42 5.71 -3.53
C VAL A 52 9.53 6.48 -4.51
N THR A 53 9.99 6.64 -5.74
CA THR A 53 9.23 7.33 -6.80
C THR A 53 7.95 6.57 -7.15
N MET A 54 8.04 5.25 -7.27
CA MET A 54 6.91 4.37 -7.54
C MET A 54 5.88 4.44 -6.41
N ARG A 55 6.30 4.30 -5.14
CA ARG A 55 5.41 4.42 -3.97
C ARG A 55 4.68 5.76 -3.95
N ALA A 56 5.39 6.86 -4.21
CA ALA A 56 4.80 8.19 -4.26
C ALA A 56 3.75 8.33 -5.37
N LYS A 57 4.02 7.80 -6.58
CA LYS A 57 3.09 7.83 -7.70
C LYS A 57 1.85 6.97 -7.45
N VAL A 58 2.04 5.74 -6.95
CA VAL A 58 0.92 4.84 -6.59
C VAL A 58 0.06 5.47 -5.51
N LYS A 59 0.68 6.08 -4.49
CA LYS A 59 -0.04 6.80 -3.43
C LYS A 59 -0.92 7.91 -4.00
N LEU A 60 -0.32 8.80 -4.80
CA LEU A 60 -1.03 9.93 -5.40
C LEU A 60 -2.22 9.47 -6.26
N ASN A 61 -2.00 8.48 -7.13
CA ASN A 61 -3.05 7.93 -7.99
C ASN A 61 -4.16 7.26 -7.17
N SER A 62 -3.81 6.53 -6.10
CA SER A 62 -4.77 5.86 -5.24
C SER A 62 -5.58 6.85 -4.42
N GLU A 63 -4.97 7.91 -3.89
CA GLU A 63 -5.67 8.99 -3.17
C GLU A 63 -6.68 9.69 -4.10
N GLN A 64 -6.26 10.01 -5.32
CA GLN A 64 -7.13 10.62 -6.33
C GLN A 64 -8.33 9.71 -6.68
N LEU A 65 -8.07 8.42 -6.91
CA LEU A 65 -9.13 7.43 -7.16
C LEU A 65 -10.10 7.31 -5.99
N VAL A 66 -9.59 7.21 -4.75
CA VAL A 66 -10.44 7.13 -3.55
C VAL A 66 -11.34 8.35 -3.42
N MET A 67 -10.82 9.57 -3.63
CA MET A 67 -11.64 10.79 -3.60
C MET A 67 -12.74 10.78 -4.68
N ARG A 68 -12.42 10.33 -5.89
CA ARG A 68 -13.38 10.26 -7.00
C ARG A 68 -14.47 9.21 -6.73
N LEU A 69 -14.08 8.04 -6.23
CA LEU A 69 -15.00 6.96 -5.83
C LEU A 69 -15.89 7.40 -4.66
N ASP A 70 -15.33 8.09 -3.67
CA ASP A 70 -16.09 8.62 -2.54
C ASP A 70 -17.15 9.64 -2.99
N SER A 71 -16.78 10.56 -3.87
CA SER A 71 -17.72 11.51 -4.48
C SER A 71 -18.84 10.81 -5.25
N TYR A 72 -18.50 9.80 -6.06
CA TYR A 72 -19.48 9.01 -6.81
C TYR A 72 -20.47 8.28 -5.88
N LEU A 73 -19.96 7.63 -4.83
CA LEU A 73 -20.79 6.94 -3.83
C LEU A 73 -21.65 7.92 -3.03
N HIS A 74 -21.13 9.11 -2.70
CA HIS A 74 -21.90 10.15 -2.02
C HIS A 74 -23.09 10.60 -2.85
N LEU A 75 -22.91 10.77 -4.17
CA LEU A 75 -23.97 11.14 -5.11
C LEU A 75 -25.07 10.07 -5.20
N ILE A 76 -24.71 8.79 -5.22
CA ILE A 76 -25.67 7.69 -5.44
C ILE A 76 -26.32 7.20 -4.15
N LEU A 77 -25.56 7.11 -3.07
CA LEU A 77 -26.00 6.54 -1.79
C LEU A 77 -26.39 7.60 -0.76
N GLY A 78 -26.36 8.89 -1.12
CA GLY A 78 -26.75 9.99 -0.24
C GLY A 78 -25.87 10.10 1.01
N GLY A 79 -24.57 9.78 0.89
CA GLY A 79 -23.62 9.80 2.00
C GLY A 79 -23.68 8.59 2.94
N LEU A 80 -24.42 7.54 2.61
CA LEU A 80 -24.29 6.26 3.31
C LEU A 80 -22.91 5.66 3.06
N SER A 81 -22.10 5.60 4.11
CA SER A 81 -20.80 4.94 4.08
C SER A 81 -20.98 3.47 4.45
N LEU A 82 -20.84 2.58 3.47
CA LEU A 82 -20.72 1.15 3.69
C LEU A 82 -19.27 0.76 3.49
N SER A 83 -18.72 0.03 4.45
CA SER A 83 -17.37 -0.54 4.37
C SER A 83 -17.50 -2.05 4.18
N PRO A 84 -17.61 -2.52 2.92
CA PRO A 84 -17.65 -3.95 2.66
C PRO A 84 -16.34 -4.63 3.07
N PRO A 85 -16.37 -5.96 3.30
CA PRO A 85 -15.16 -6.74 3.46
C PRO A 85 -14.22 -6.53 2.27
N THR A 86 -12.95 -6.27 2.57
CA THR A 86 -11.90 -6.04 1.59
C THR A 86 -11.28 -7.38 1.16
N ASP A 87 -11.00 -7.53 -0.13
CA ASP A 87 -10.22 -8.67 -0.64
C ASP A 87 -8.78 -8.64 -0.07
N PRO A 88 -8.13 -9.80 0.09
CA PRO A 88 -6.76 -9.86 0.60
C PRO A 88 -5.79 -9.02 -0.24
N LEU A 89 -4.84 -8.38 0.44
CA LEU A 89 -3.78 -7.59 -0.17
C LEU A 89 -2.46 -8.17 0.31
N ASP A 90 -1.94 -9.13 -0.47
CA ASP A 90 -0.78 -9.94 -0.08
C ASP A 90 0.51 -9.54 -0.80
N GLY A 91 0.47 -8.48 -1.61
CA GLY A 91 1.62 -7.99 -2.37
C GLY A 91 1.23 -7.38 -3.71
N LEU A 92 2.23 -6.98 -4.49
CA LEU A 92 2.10 -6.36 -5.80
C LEU A 92 1.37 -7.27 -6.80
N SER A 93 1.65 -8.58 -6.79
CA SER A 93 0.97 -9.55 -7.65
C SER A 93 -0.54 -9.62 -7.38
N SER A 94 -0.91 -9.65 -6.09
CA SER A 94 -2.30 -9.63 -5.65
C SER A 94 -2.99 -8.32 -6.03
N LEU A 95 -2.31 -7.19 -5.83
CA LEU A 95 -2.81 -5.86 -6.15
C LEU A 95 -3.17 -5.74 -7.64
N VAL A 96 -2.29 -6.19 -8.54
CA VAL A 96 -2.56 -6.15 -9.99
C VAL A 96 -3.80 -6.98 -10.36
N LEU A 97 -3.91 -8.21 -9.84
CA LEU A 97 -5.06 -9.09 -10.12
C LEU A 97 -6.38 -8.56 -9.57
N VAL A 98 -6.37 -7.99 -8.37
CA VAL A 98 -7.58 -7.44 -7.76
C VAL A 98 -8.03 -6.18 -8.52
N LEU A 99 -7.10 -5.32 -8.93
CA LEU A 99 -7.42 -4.15 -9.77
C LEU A 99 -7.98 -4.57 -11.13
N GLU A 100 -7.41 -5.59 -11.78
CA GLU A 100 -7.93 -6.16 -13.02
C GLU A 100 -9.37 -6.68 -12.85
N GLY A 101 -9.63 -7.40 -11.76
CA GLY A 101 -10.96 -7.92 -11.49
C GLY A 101 -11.98 -6.80 -11.27
N TYR A 102 -11.65 -5.78 -10.48
CA TYR A 102 -12.54 -4.62 -10.27
C TYR A 102 -12.78 -3.85 -11.56
N GLU A 103 -11.74 -3.61 -12.37
CA GLU A 103 -11.87 -2.99 -13.70
C GLU A 103 -12.85 -3.76 -14.60
N SER A 104 -12.88 -5.09 -14.52
CA SER A 104 -13.82 -5.93 -15.27
C SER A 104 -15.28 -5.82 -14.80
N LEU A 105 -15.50 -5.30 -13.59
CA LEU A 105 -16.82 -5.10 -12.98
C LEU A 105 -17.30 -3.65 -13.09
N LEU A 106 -16.39 -2.71 -13.33
CA LEU A 106 -16.71 -1.33 -13.70
C LEU A 106 -17.32 -1.32 -15.11
N SER A 107 -18.63 -1.51 -15.15
CA SER A 107 -19.41 -1.48 -16.39
C SER A 107 -19.50 -0.06 -16.95
N GLU A 108 -19.36 0.06 -18.28
CA GLU A 108 -19.60 1.31 -19.03
C GLU A 108 -21.07 1.74 -19.00
N SER A 109 -21.97 0.84 -18.59
CA SER A 109 -23.40 1.16 -18.43
C SER A 109 -23.72 2.00 -17.19
N LEU A 110 -22.74 2.22 -16.30
CA LEU A 110 -22.89 3.09 -15.14
C LEU A 110 -22.29 4.46 -15.47
N GLU A 111 -23.16 5.43 -15.72
CA GLU A 111 -22.76 6.80 -16.03
C GLU A 111 -21.78 7.33 -14.98
N GLY A 112 -20.70 7.97 -15.43
CA GLY A 112 -19.70 8.59 -14.58
C GLY A 112 -18.55 7.68 -14.12
N LEU A 113 -18.58 6.38 -14.45
CA LEU A 113 -17.49 5.45 -14.11
C LEU A 113 -16.41 5.30 -15.19
N ASP A 114 -16.58 5.84 -16.39
CA ASP A 114 -15.59 5.70 -17.48
C ASP A 114 -14.23 6.25 -17.09
N GLN A 115 -14.20 7.43 -16.47
CA GLN A 115 -12.97 8.05 -16.00
C GLN A 115 -12.32 7.23 -14.86
N VAL A 116 -13.13 6.65 -13.98
CA VAL A 116 -12.64 5.77 -12.90
C VAL A 116 -12.00 4.52 -13.50
N LYS A 117 -12.67 3.88 -14.47
CA LYS A 117 -12.17 2.69 -15.17
C LYS A 117 -10.82 2.97 -15.85
N GLN A 118 -10.69 4.11 -16.53
CA GLN A 118 -9.42 4.52 -17.14
C GLN A 118 -8.30 4.75 -16.12
N GLU A 119 -8.60 5.43 -15.01
CA GLU A 119 -7.63 5.68 -13.93
C GLU A 119 -7.19 4.37 -13.25
N VAL A 120 -8.12 3.44 -13.03
CA VAL A 120 -7.82 2.08 -12.52
C VAL A 120 -6.95 1.32 -13.51
N SER A 121 -7.28 1.33 -14.79
CA SER A 121 -6.51 0.65 -15.84
C SER A 121 -5.08 1.21 -15.93
N SER A 122 -4.94 2.54 -15.82
CA SER A 122 -3.63 3.21 -15.80
C SER A 122 -2.80 2.83 -14.57
N LEU A 123 -3.42 2.81 -13.38
CA LEU A 123 -2.75 2.39 -12.15
C LEU A 123 -2.32 0.92 -12.21
N ARG A 124 -3.23 0.04 -12.65
CA ARG A 124 -2.95 -1.39 -12.85
C ARG A 124 -1.80 -1.59 -13.82
N GLY A 125 -1.83 -0.92 -14.98
CA GLY A 125 -0.76 -1.01 -15.97
C GLY A 125 0.59 -0.59 -15.41
N TYR A 126 0.63 0.54 -14.70
CA TYR A 126 1.86 1.01 -14.06
C TYR A 126 2.43 0.00 -13.03
N LEU A 127 1.55 -0.64 -12.25
CA LEU A 127 1.94 -1.66 -11.28
C LEU A 127 2.36 -2.97 -11.94
N ASP A 128 1.72 -3.34 -13.06
CA ASP A 128 2.06 -4.53 -13.85
C ASP A 128 3.45 -4.40 -14.46
N ASP A 129 3.76 -3.24 -15.07
CA ASP A 129 5.08 -2.91 -15.61
C ASP A 129 6.15 -3.01 -14.51
N TRP A 130 5.91 -2.36 -13.36
CA TRP A 130 6.83 -2.42 -12.23
C TRP A 130 7.03 -3.86 -11.72
N ARG A 131 5.95 -4.66 -11.66
CA ARG A 131 6.03 -6.07 -11.27
C ARG A 131 6.90 -6.86 -12.24
N GLN A 132 6.74 -6.66 -13.54
CA GLN A 132 7.50 -7.39 -14.56
C GLN A 132 9.01 -7.11 -14.46
N GLU A 133 9.40 -5.90 -14.05
CA GLU A 133 10.80 -5.52 -13.89
C GLU A 133 11.41 -6.02 -12.57
N HIS A 134 10.61 -6.12 -11.50
CA HIS A 134 11.11 -6.33 -10.14
C HIS A 134 10.72 -7.66 -9.48
N CYS A 135 9.75 -8.39 -10.03
CA CYS A 135 9.33 -9.70 -9.54
C CYS A 135 9.74 -10.81 -10.53
N SER A 136 10.36 -11.88 -10.03
CA SER A 136 10.75 -13.03 -10.86
C SER A 136 9.61 -14.03 -11.10
N GLN A 137 8.51 -13.93 -10.35
CA GLN A 137 7.39 -14.86 -10.43
C GLN A 137 6.34 -14.41 -11.44
N PRO A 138 5.87 -15.33 -12.31
CA PRO A 138 4.76 -15.04 -13.20
C PRO A 138 3.47 -14.88 -12.40
N LEU A 139 2.59 -14.00 -12.88
CA LEU A 139 1.26 -13.80 -12.32
C LEU A 139 0.49 -15.13 -12.35
N ARG A 140 -0.07 -15.54 -11.21
CA ARG A 140 -0.94 -16.73 -11.12
C ARG A 140 -2.38 -16.30 -10.86
N PRO A 141 -3.23 -16.24 -11.91
CA PRO A 141 -4.62 -15.76 -11.78
C PRO A 141 -5.50 -16.65 -10.90
N LYS A 142 -5.17 -17.95 -10.82
CA LYS A 142 -6.08 -19.00 -10.36
C LYS A 142 -6.20 -19.15 -8.84
N GLU A 143 -5.28 -18.57 -8.08
CA GLU A 143 -5.20 -18.77 -6.62
C GLU A 143 -5.55 -17.52 -5.81
N LEU A 144 -5.53 -16.32 -6.41
CA LEU A 144 -5.65 -15.05 -5.68
C LEU A 144 -7.02 -14.38 -5.76
N LEU A 145 -7.85 -14.74 -6.74
CA LEU A 145 -9.24 -14.25 -6.80
C LEU A 145 -10.13 -15.10 -5.89
N GLN A 146 -9.89 -14.99 -4.59
CA GLN A 146 -10.79 -15.48 -3.54
C GLN A 146 -11.44 -14.28 -2.85
N GLY A 147 -12.63 -14.50 -2.27
CA GLY A 147 -13.31 -13.47 -1.49
C GLY A 147 -14.42 -12.75 -2.25
N ARG A 148 -14.55 -11.44 -2.04
CA ARG A 148 -15.68 -10.64 -2.48
C ARG A 148 -15.65 -10.42 -3.98
N LEU A 149 -14.48 -10.16 -4.54
CA LEU A 149 -14.31 -9.94 -5.97
C LEU A 149 -14.77 -11.14 -6.79
N ALA A 150 -14.46 -12.36 -6.35
CA ALA A 150 -14.92 -13.60 -6.98
C ALA A 150 -16.45 -13.74 -6.95
N GLN A 151 -17.09 -13.37 -5.84
CA GLN A 151 -18.56 -13.38 -5.72
C GLN A 151 -19.21 -12.38 -6.67
N LEU A 152 -18.64 -11.18 -6.81
CA LEU A 152 -19.13 -10.16 -7.74
C LEU A 152 -18.96 -10.58 -9.20
N GLN A 153 -17.84 -11.23 -9.54
CA GLN A 153 -17.60 -11.77 -10.87
C GLN A 153 -18.57 -12.90 -11.25
N GLY A 154 -19.08 -13.66 -10.28
CA GLY A 154 -20.11 -14.67 -10.49
C GLY A 154 -21.54 -14.12 -10.65
N ARG A 155 -21.74 -12.80 -10.51
CA ARG A 155 -23.06 -12.13 -10.53
C ARG A 155 -23.13 -11.00 -11.57
N LYS A 156 -22.27 -11.03 -12.59
CA LYS A 156 -22.11 -9.95 -13.58
C LYS A 156 -23.40 -9.58 -14.33
N GLU A 157 -24.41 -10.45 -14.32
CA GLU A 157 -25.74 -10.19 -14.83
C GLU A 157 -26.50 -9.07 -14.08
N TYR A 158 -26.17 -8.81 -12.80
CA TYR A 158 -26.78 -7.76 -11.99
C TYR A 158 -25.98 -6.46 -12.06
N ILE A 159 -25.92 -5.87 -13.26
CA ILE A 159 -24.96 -4.82 -13.62
C ILE A 159 -24.95 -3.63 -12.62
N HIS A 160 -26.11 -3.10 -12.25
CA HIS A 160 -26.18 -1.96 -11.32
C HIS A 160 -25.72 -2.32 -9.91
N THR A 161 -26.23 -3.42 -9.35
CA THR A 161 -25.86 -3.87 -7.99
C THR A 161 -24.39 -4.22 -7.92
N VAL A 162 -23.90 -5.02 -8.87
CA VAL A 162 -22.50 -5.44 -8.92
C VAL A 162 -21.57 -4.25 -9.16
N GLY A 163 -21.95 -3.30 -10.00
CA GLY A 163 -21.12 -2.13 -10.24
C GLY A 163 -21.02 -1.20 -9.02
N ILE A 164 -22.13 -0.93 -8.30
CA ILE A 164 -22.08 -0.16 -7.05
C ILE A 164 -21.22 -0.89 -6.00
N GLU A 165 -21.41 -2.21 -5.88
CA GLU A 165 -20.61 -3.03 -4.99
C GLU A 165 -19.12 -3.04 -5.36
N ALA A 166 -18.79 -3.07 -6.65
CA ALA A 166 -17.44 -3.01 -7.15
C ALA A 166 -16.78 -1.66 -6.82
N VAL A 167 -17.50 -0.55 -6.99
CA VAL A 167 -17.02 0.80 -6.62
C VAL A 167 -16.69 0.87 -5.13
N MET A 168 -17.58 0.37 -4.25
CA MET A 168 -17.32 0.33 -2.81
C MET A 168 -16.12 -0.56 -2.47
N GLY A 169 -15.99 -1.71 -3.14
CA GLY A 169 -14.87 -2.64 -2.92
C GLY A 169 -13.54 -2.05 -3.31
N LEU A 170 -13.49 -1.44 -4.49
CA LEU A 170 -12.30 -0.77 -4.99
C LEU A 170 -11.87 0.37 -4.07
N LYS A 171 -12.81 1.19 -3.59
CA LYS A 171 -12.52 2.26 -2.62
C LYS A 171 -11.86 1.70 -1.37
N GLU A 172 -12.44 0.67 -0.75
CA GLU A 172 -11.88 0.06 0.46
C GLU A 172 -10.53 -0.62 0.19
N TYR A 173 -10.37 -1.27 -0.95
CA TYR A 173 -9.11 -1.91 -1.34
C TYR A 173 -7.97 -0.91 -1.51
N LEU A 174 -8.22 0.20 -2.23
CA LEU A 174 -7.25 1.30 -2.36
C LEU A 174 -7.01 1.97 -1.00
N GLY A 175 -8.04 2.10 -0.16
CA GLY A 175 -7.91 2.58 1.21
C GLY A 175 -7.01 1.68 2.07
N HIS A 176 -7.05 0.36 1.88
CA HIS A 176 -6.16 -0.58 2.56
C HIS A 176 -4.72 -0.44 2.07
N LEU A 177 -4.51 -0.31 0.75
CA LEU A 177 -3.18 -0.03 0.17
C LEU A 177 -2.57 1.26 0.75
N LEU A 178 -3.35 2.34 0.82
CA LEU A 178 -2.88 3.63 1.34
C LEU A 178 -2.46 3.59 2.82
N LYS A 179 -3.01 2.66 3.61
CA LYS A 179 -2.61 2.44 5.01
C LYS A 179 -1.26 1.75 5.12
N ASN A 180 -0.89 0.95 4.14
CA ASN A 180 0.38 0.23 4.13
C ASN A 180 0.93 0.06 2.71
N MET A 181 1.85 0.95 2.33
CA MET A 181 2.48 0.93 1.01
C MET A 181 3.57 -0.13 0.87
N ASP A 182 3.91 -0.86 1.94
CA ASP A 182 4.96 -1.90 1.92
C ASP A 182 4.53 -3.15 1.13
N TYR A 183 3.23 -3.32 0.88
CA TYR A 183 2.73 -4.35 -0.03
C TYR A 183 3.29 -4.21 -1.46
N LEU A 184 3.74 -3.02 -1.87
CA LEU A 184 4.34 -2.79 -3.18
C LEU A 184 5.74 -3.37 -3.33
N GLU A 185 6.38 -3.76 -2.23
CA GLU A 185 7.70 -4.40 -2.22
C GLU A 185 7.62 -5.93 -2.14
N THR A 186 6.43 -6.47 -1.89
CA THR A 186 6.21 -7.90 -1.80
C THR A 186 5.69 -8.42 -3.15
N CYS A 187 6.38 -9.43 -3.69
CA CYS A 187 5.87 -10.27 -4.79
C CYS A 187 5.25 -11.53 -4.17
#